data_AF-G2DBF4-F1
#
_entry.id   AF-G2DBF4-F1
#
_cell.length_a   1.000
_cell.length_b   1.000
_cell.length_c   1.000
_cell.angle_alpha   90.00
_cell.angle_beta   90.00
_cell.angle_gamma   90.00
#
_symmetry.space_group_name_H-M   'P 1'
#
loop_
_entity.id
_entity.type
_entity.pdbx_description
1 polymer ?
#
loop_
_entity_poly.entity_id
_entity_poly.type
_entity_poly.pdbx_seq_one_letter_code
_entity_poly.pdbx_strand_id
1 'polypeptide(L)'
;MLFLEQPLIIKYGGHADQLSRRHWGMDRFRIQALQKIIDSGQLSAEDRQAAVEILVQKALIFAHGAEKRGHHERAEHYRGIARHHQKMGIYSQ
;
A
#
# COMPACT_ATOMS: atom_id res chain seq x y z
N MET A 1 27.24 10.94 8.76
CA MET A 1 26.48 9.84 8.12
C MET A 1 25.33 9.48 9.04
N LEU A 2 24.11 9.89 8.72
CA LEU A 2 22.94 9.59 9.54
C LEU A 2 22.14 8.48 8.84
N PHE A 3 22.44 7.23 9.21
CA PHE A 3 21.57 6.11 8.89
C PHE A 3 20.32 6.25 9.75
N LEU A 4 19.14 6.31 9.13
CA LEU A 4 17.88 6.27 9.87
C LEU A 4 17.58 4.83 10.31
N GLU A 5 18.14 4.44 11.45
CA GLU A 5 17.83 3.21 12.20
C GLU A 5 16.47 3.35 12.93
N GLN A 6 15.38 3.58 12.20
CA GLN A 6 14.05 3.62 12.81
C GLN A 6 13.13 2.56 12.18
N PRO A 7 12.98 1.39 12.81
CA PRO A 7 11.82 0.55 12.56
C PRO A 7 10.58 1.31 13.07
N LEU A 8 9.83 1.92 12.16
CA LEU A 8 8.47 2.47 12.38
C LEU A 8 7.42 1.37 12.68
N ILE A 9 7.85 0.28 13.30
CA ILE A 9 7.00 -0.82 13.74
C ILE A 9 6.81 -0.68 15.24
N ILE A 10 5.73 -0.03 15.65
CA ILE A 10 5.22 -0.22 17.01
C ILE A 10 4.67 -1.65 17.09
N LYS A 11 5.50 -2.60 17.54
CA LYS A 11 5.13 -3.98 17.87
C LYS A 11 4.50 -3.98 19.28
N TYR A 12 3.18 -3.82 19.36
CA TYR A 12 2.45 -4.23 20.56
C TYR A 12 2.25 -5.75 20.53
N GLY A 13 2.93 -6.46 21.43
CA GLY A 13 2.43 -7.64 22.15
C GLY A 13 2.02 -8.89 21.35
N GLY A 14 2.72 -9.99 21.60
CA GLY A 14 2.21 -11.33 21.29
C GLY A 14 0.90 -11.63 22.01
N HIS A 15 -0.18 -11.71 21.26
CA HIS A 15 -1.39 -12.45 21.61
C HIS A 15 -2.19 -12.77 20.35
N ALA A 16 -3.06 -13.78 20.45
CA ALA A 16 -3.83 -14.40 19.37
C ALA A 16 -4.83 -13.48 18.62
N ASP A 17 -4.77 -12.17 18.82
CA ASP A 17 -5.65 -11.16 18.20
C ASP A 17 -4.87 -10.26 17.22
N GLN A 18 -4.23 -10.87 16.22
CA GLN A 18 -3.67 -10.09 15.12
C GLN A 18 -4.79 -9.51 14.26
N LEU A 19 -5.06 -8.21 14.42
CA LEU A 19 -5.98 -7.44 13.57
C LEU A 19 -5.65 -7.55 12.07
N SER A 20 -4.37 -7.79 11.72
CA SER A 20 -3.93 -8.05 10.36
C SER A 20 -4.49 -9.34 9.75
N ARG A 21 -4.82 -10.36 10.56
CA ARG A 21 -5.46 -11.60 10.12
C ARG A 21 -6.98 -11.49 10.06
N ARG A 22 -7.57 -10.58 10.83
CA ARG A 22 -9.02 -10.54 11.08
C ARG A 22 -9.79 -9.60 10.14
N HIS A 23 -9.16 -8.59 9.57
CA HIS A 23 -9.86 -7.60 8.75
C HIS A 23 -9.32 -7.51 7.32
N TRP A 24 -10.05 -8.17 6.40
CA TRP A 24 -9.99 -7.94 4.95
C TRP A 24 -10.11 -6.44 4.58
N GLY A 25 -10.61 -5.60 5.50
CA GLY A 25 -10.78 -4.17 5.33
C GLY A 25 -9.63 -3.25 5.73
N MET A 26 -8.55 -3.72 6.38
CA MET A 26 -7.48 -2.79 6.81
C MET A 26 -6.61 -2.31 5.66
N ASP A 27 -6.35 -3.18 4.68
CA ASP A 27 -5.49 -2.82 3.56
C ASP A 27 -6.10 -1.72 2.68
N ARG A 28 -7.44 -1.58 2.64
CA ARG A 28 -8.09 -0.45 1.96
C ARG A 28 -7.65 0.89 2.54
N PHE A 29 -7.56 0.99 3.87
CA PHE A 29 -7.17 2.22 4.55
C PHE A 29 -5.69 2.51 4.37
N ARG A 30 -4.86 1.46 4.33
CA ARG A 30 -3.42 1.59 4.03
C ARG A 30 -3.20 2.10 2.60
N ILE A 31 -3.92 1.55 1.63
CA ILE A 31 -3.88 1.99 0.23
C ILE A 31 -4.36 3.45 0.13
N GLN A 32 -5.45 3.82 0.82
CA GLN A 32 -5.93 5.20 0.86
C GLN A 32 -4.95 6.17 1.52
N ALA A 33 -4.27 5.77 2.60
CA ALA A 33 -3.27 6.60 3.26
C ALA A 33 -2.04 6.82 2.37
N LEU A 34 -1.57 5.76 1.69
CA LEU A 34 -0.50 5.84 0.70
C LEU A 34 -0.87 6.76 -0.47
N GLN A 35 -2.10 6.64 -0.98
CA GLN A 35 -2.60 7.53 -2.02
C GLN A 35 -2.56 9.00 -1.58
N LYS A 36 -3.02 9.30 -0.37
CA LYS A 36 -3.03 10.65 0.20
C LYS A 36 -1.64 11.24 0.37
N ILE A 37 -0.68 10.47 0.90
CA ILE A 37 0.67 10.99 1.10
C ILE A 37 1.41 11.20 -0.22
N ILE A 38 1.20 10.33 -1.22
CA ILE A 38 1.75 10.51 -2.57
C ILE A 38 1.16 11.76 -3.23
N ASP A 39 -0.15 11.97 -3.11
CA ASP A 39 -0.86 13.12 -3.69
C ASP A 39 -0.52 14.45 -2.99
N SER A 40 -0.17 14.40 -1.69
CA SER A 40 0.18 15.58 -0.90
C SER A 40 1.39 16.37 -1.42
N GLY A 41 2.23 15.75 -2.27
CA GLY A 41 3.45 16.36 -2.79
C GLY A 41 4.53 16.64 -1.74
N GLN A 42 4.37 16.15 -0.50
CA GLN A 42 5.30 16.40 0.61
C GLN A 42 6.51 15.44 0.63
N LEU A 43 6.49 14.41 -0.22
CA LEU A 43 7.55 13.41 -0.29
C LEU A 43 8.67 13.85 -1.24
N SER A 44 9.91 13.49 -0.90
CA SER A 44 11.03 13.56 -1.85
C SER A 44 10.77 12.67 -3.06
N ALA A 45 11.48 12.88 -4.17
CA ALA A 45 11.31 12.03 -5.35
C ALA A 45 11.56 10.54 -5.04
N GLU A 46 12.56 10.25 -4.20
CA GLU A 46 12.93 8.90 -3.76
C GLU A 46 11.85 8.30 -2.86
N ASP A 47 11.39 9.05 -1.85
CA ASP A 47 10.32 8.58 -0.94
C ASP A 47 8.99 8.42 -1.66
N ARG A 48 8.69 9.30 -2.62
CA ARG A 48 7.51 9.20 -3.47
C ARG A 48 7.55 7.93 -4.31
N GLN A 49 8.71 7.61 -4.89
CA GLN A 49 8.88 6.40 -5.67
C GLN A 49 8.70 5.15 -4.79
N ALA A 50 9.35 5.12 -3.62
CA ALA A 50 9.19 4.04 -2.65
C ALA A 50 7.73 3.88 -2.19
N ALA A 51 7.04 4.99 -1.91
CA ALA A 51 5.63 4.99 -1.53
C ALA A 51 4.73 4.45 -2.67
N VAL A 52 5.01 4.82 -3.92
CA VAL A 52 4.32 4.32 -5.11
C VAL A 52 4.52 2.82 -5.26
N GLU A 53 5.74 2.31 -5.10
CA GLU A 53 6.02 0.88 -5.17
C GLU A 53 5.23 0.11 -4.11
N ILE A 54 5.24 0.58 -2.86
CA ILE A 54 4.46 -0.04 -1.77
C ILE A 54 2.96 0.02 -2.06
N LEU A 55 2.45 1.14 -2.57
CA LEU A 55 1.04 1.28 -2.97
C LEU A 55 0.64 0.23 -4.01
N VAL A 56 1.44 0.07 -5.07
CA VAL A 56 1.22 -0.92 -6.13
C VAL A 56 1.20 -2.33 -5.55
N GLN A 57 2.18 -2.69 -4.73
CA GLN A 57 2.25 -4.01 -4.10
C GLN A 57 1.01 -4.29 -3.23
N LYS A 58 0.61 -3.34 -2.37
CA LYS A 58 -0.56 -3.50 -1.50
C LYS A 58 -1.86 -3.62 -2.31
N ALA A 59 -2.02 -2.80 -3.34
CA ALA A 59 -3.17 -2.86 -4.23
C ALA A 59 -3.30 -4.21 -4.94
N LEU A 60 -2.19 -4.80 -5.42
CA LEU A 60 -2.20 -6.12 -6.05
C LEU A 60 -2.51 -7.25 -5.06
N ILE A 61 -1.94 -7.22 -3.86
CA ILE A 61 -2.24 -8.20 -2.80
C ILE A 61 -3.73 -8.13 -2.43
N PHE A 62 -4.27 -6.92 -2.27
CA PHE A 62 -5.68 -6.73 -1.99
C PHE A 62 -6.57 -7.24 -3.13
N ALA A 63 -6.23 -6.91 -4.37
CA ALA A 63 -6.97 -7.35 -5.54
C ALA A 63 -7.03 -8.88 -5.64
N HIS A 64 -5.89 -9.56 -5.45
CA HIS A 64 -5.83 -11.02 -5.42
C HIS A 64 -6.69 -11.62 -4.29
N GLY A 65 -6.64 -11.00 -3.11
CA GLY A 65 -7.47 -11.39 -1.97
C GLY A 65 -8.96 -11.18 -2.20
N ALA A 66 -9.36 -10.14 -2.93
CA ALA A 66 -10.73 -9.84 -3.32
C ALA A 66 -11.24 -10.82 -4.39
N GLU A 67 -10.42 -11.11 -5.41
CA GLU A 67 -10.74 -12.07 -6.47
C GLU A 67 -10.96 -13.47 -5.92
N LYS A 68 -10.07 -13.95 -5.04
CA LYS A 68 -10.22 -15.25 -4.35
C LYS A 68 -11.51 -15.39 -3.55
N ARG A 69 -12.17 -14.29 -3.19
CA ARG A 69 -13.43 -14.26 -2.43
C ARG A 69 -14.64 -13.92 -3.31
N GLY A 70 -14.48 -13.91 -4.63
CA GLY A 70 -15.54 -13.60 -5.59
C GLY A 70 -15.86 -12.12 -5.76
N HIS A 71 -15.04 -11.21 -5.20
CA HIS A 71 -15.23 -9.77 -5.33
C HIS A 71 -14.47 -9.20 -6.54
N HIS A 72 -14.86 -9.62 -7.74
CA HIS A 72 -14.18 -9.28 -9.00
C HIS A 72 -14.15 -7.77 -9.29
N GLU A 73 -15.24 -7.04 -9.06
CA GLU A 73 -15.27 -5.58 -9.26
C GLU A 73 -14.26 -4.84 -8.38
N ARG A 74 -14.14 -5.27 -7.12
CA ARG A 74 -13.13 -4.72 -6.19
C ARG A 74 -11.73 -5.09 -6.66
N ALA A 75 -11.51 -6.33 -7.08
CA ALA A 75 -10.22 -6.75 -7.60
C ALA A 75 -9.78 -5.87 -8.78
N GLU A 76 -10.67 -5.65 -9.75
CA GLU A 76 -10.41 -4.80 -10.92
C GLU A 76 -10.13 -3.35 -10.52
N HIS A 77 -10.88 -2.80 -9.57
CA HIS A 77 -10.64 -1.44 -9.06
C HIS A 77 -9.21 -1.27 -8.52
N TYR A 78 -8.76 -2.18 -7.64
CA TYR A 78 -7.42 -2.10 -7.06
C TYR A 78 -6.31 -2.45 -8.07
N ARG A 79 -6.55 -3.34 -9.04
CA ARG A 79 -5.65 -3.52 -10.19
C ARG A 79 -5.54 -2.26 -11.03
N GLY A 80 -6.64 -1.50 -11.18
CA GLY A 80 -6.66 -0.19 -11.83
C GLY A 80 -5.75 0.82 -11.13
N ILE A 81 -5.85 0.93 -9.80
CA ILE A 81 -4.98 1.79 -8.99
C ILE A 81 -3.51 1.42 -9.17
N ALA A 82 -3.19 0.13 -9.11
CA ALA A 82 -1.83 -0.38 -9.31
C ALA A 82 -1.29 0.01 -10.71
N ARG A 83 -2.07 -0.21 -11.77
CA ARG A 83 -1.68 0.13 -13.15
C ARG A 83 -1.45 1.64 -13.33
N HIS A 84 -2.28 2.48 -12.73
CA HIS A 84 -2.15 3.93 -12.80
C HIS A 84 -0.82 4.41 -12.18
N HIS A 85 -0.51 3.91 -10.98
CA HIS A 85 0.68 4.32 -10.23
C HIS A 85 1.98 3.71 -10.78
N GLN A 86 1.92 2.50 -11.32
CA GLN A 86 3.06 1.88 -11.98
C GLN A 86 3.50 2.68 -13.21
N LYS A 87 2.55 3.24 -13.99
CA LYS A 87 2.88 4.14 -15.09
C LYS A 87 3.53 5.43 -14.56
N MET A 88 2.95 6.07 -13.54
CA MET A 88 3.48 7.32 -12.98
C MET A 88 4.90 7.20 -12.42
N GLY A 89 5.25 6.06 -11.81
CA GLY A 89 6.60 5.81 -11.29
C GLY A 89 7.65 5.57 -12.38
N ILE A 90 7.25 5.07 -13.56
CA ILE A 90 8.17 4.83 -14.69
C ILE A 90 8.46 6.13 -15.46
N TYR A 91 7.51 7.06 -15.56
CA TYR A 91 7.67 8.34 -16.28
C TYR A 91 8.34 9.45 -15.46
N SER A 92 8.77 9.18 -14.22
CA SER A 92 9.47 10.15 -13.36
C SER A 92 10.98 9.93 -13.28
N GLN A 93 11.55 9.08 -14.14
CA GLN A 93 13.01 8.90 -14.32
C GLN A 93 13.54 9.76 -15.46
#